data_AF-A0A098LGJ1-F1
#
_entry.id   AF-A0A098LGJ1-F1
#
_cell.length_a   1.000
_cell.length_b   1.000
_cell.length_c   1.000
_cell.angle_alpha   90.00
_cell.angle_beta   90.00
_cell.angle_gamma   90.00
#
_symmetry.space_group_name_H-M   'P 1'
#
loop_
_entity.id
_entity.type
_entity.pdbx_description
1 polymer ?
#
loop_
_entity_poly.entity_id
_entity_poly.type
_entity_poly.pdbx_seq_one_letter_code
_entity_poly.pdbx_strand_id
1 'polypeptide(L)'
;MLHKASEDYTIVLKTPGEITKDAGETVPNKGRLLPNKEGLEISQMCKAIENCGLEVEIRLPIKGSEKIDNQYLQKILNAYSSIGTPIILVIQVPSGFKDDKEPKNRLDNVRYGLHAVTVSGFKKKALSNLNKDEKTSSVYKLIEKVYYHDDQWGPFARAEFSGIFDLDTSWTKFHESGIKPPTYVESIIIPVFSKIRISYDDIEPIIRTIATIYTTAFENILAPGFVWDLRVMYSEDFKTEIKNSELDNSLKISYLIKSYPKYIWVGTCYSKENRISDYIFDATDISNAMYGIDVIIHYDEFKDYLLKFLKANNTYKSIFKGLFKSDYYQFIIDKLRD
;
A
#
# COMPACT_ATOMS: atom_id res chain seq x y z
N MET A 1 1.90 -4.08 -19.34
CA MET A 1 2.08 -4.15 -17.86
C MET A 1 1.27 -5.27 -17.20
N LEU A 2 0.07 -5.62 -17.67
CA LEU A 2 -0.66 -6.79 -17.16
C LEU A 2 0.00 -8.15 -17.47
N HIS A 3 1.10 -8.20 -18.23
CA HIS A 3 1.80 -9.45 -18.59
C HIS A 3 2.32 -10.23 -17.38
N LYS A 4 2.83 -9.53 -16.36
CA LYS A 4 3.27 -10.18 -15.12
C LYS A 4 2.07 -10.75 -14.36
N ALA A 5 0.95 -10.04 -14.38
CA ALA A 5 -0.29 -10.55 -13.78
C ALA A 5 -0.84 -11.75 -14.60
N SER A 6 -0.78 -11.74 -15.94
CA SER A 6 -1.30 -12.87 -16.72
C SER A 6 -0.52 -14.16 -16.60
N GLU A 7 0.75 -14.11 -16.18
CA GLU A 7 1.55 -15.32 -15.93
C GLU A 7 1.08 -16.02 -14.65
N ASP A 8 0.72 -15.25 -13.62
CA ASP A 8 0.33 -15.76 -12.31
C ASP A 8 -1.19 -16.04 -12.21
N TYR A 9 -1.96 -15.52 -13.15
CA TYR A 9 -3.40 -15.42 -13.08
C TYR A 9 -4.01 -15.64 -14.46
N THR A 10 -5.14 -16.35 -14.52
CA THR A 10 -5.96 -16.55 -15.72
C THR A 10 -6.65 -15.24 -16.15
N ILE A 11 -5.89 -14.15 -16.24
CA ILE A 11 -6.29 -12.83 -16.71
C ILE A 11 -6.24 -12.87 -18.23
N VAL A 12 -7.24 -12.23 -18.85
CA VAL A 12 -7.25 -12.06 -20.29
C VAL A 12 -6.29 -10.93 -20.64
N LEU A 13 -5.17 -11.27 -21.30
CA LEU A 13 -4.31 -10.26 -21.89
C LEU A 13 -5.03 -9.58 -23.05
N LYS A 14 -5.07 -8.24 -22.99
CA LYS A 14 -5.71 -7.42 -24.00
C LYS A 14 -4.70 -6.55 -24.72
N THR A 15 -4.90 -6.40 -26.02
CA THR A 15 -4.21 -5.43 -26.85
C THR A 15 -4.67 -4.00 -26.51
N PRO A 16 -3.89 -2.96 -26.83
CA PRO A 16 -4.32 -1.57 -26.63
C PRO A 16 -5.67 -1.23 -27.28
N GLY A 17 -5.97 -1.82 -28.44
CA GLY A 17 -7.26 -1.63 -29.11
C GLY A 17 -8.44 -2.27 -28.37
N GLU A 18 -8.24 -3.44 -27.76
CA GLU A 18 -9.25 -4.11 -26.93
C GLU A 18 -9.49 -3.35 -25.61
N ILE A 19 -8.42 -2.88 -24.96
CA ILE A 19 -8.52 -2.03 -23.76
C ILE A 19 -9.32 -0.77 -24.06
N THR A 20 -9.04 -0.14 -25.20
CA THR A 20 -9.80 1.02 -25.68
C THR A 20 -11.27 0.68 -25.86
N LYS A 21 -11.56 -0.45 -26.52
CA LYS A 21 -12.94 -0.88 -26.76
C LYS A 21 -13.69 -1.09 -25.44
N ASP A 22 -13.08 -1.76 -24.47
CA ASP A 22 -13.67 -1.98 -23.14
C ASP A 22 -13.96 -0.66 -22.41
N ALA A 23 -13.01 0.27 -22.43
CA ALA A 23 -13.17 1.59 -21.83
C ALA A 23 -14.34 2.37 -22.46
N GLY A 24 -14.79 1.97 -23.65
CA GLY A 24 -15.88 2.59 -24.36
C GLY A 24 -17.27 2.07 -24.06
N GLU A 25 -17.37 0.89 -23.46
CA GLU A 25 -18.66 0.24 -23.18
C GLU A 25 -19.50 1.03 -22.17
N THR A 26 -18.85 1.82 -21.32
CA THR A 26 -19.52 2.62 -20.27
C THR A 26 -19.94 4.01 -20.72
N VAL A 27 -19.56 4.45 -21.92
CA VAL A 27 -19.91 5.80 -22.41
C VAL A 27 -21.33 5.78 -22.98
N PRO A 28 -22.27 6.59 -22.46
CA PRO A 28 -23.57 6.77 -23.09
C PRO A 28 -23.38 7.44 -24.46
N ASN A 29 -23.39 6.63 -25.53
CA ASN A 29 -23.36 6.98 -26.95
C ASN A 29 -23.52 8.49 -27.29
N LYS A 30 -22.41 9.22 -27.46
CA LYS A 30 -22.39 10.54 -28.12
C LYS A 30 -21.18 10.86 -29.02
N GLY A 31 -20.23 9.94 -29.25
CA GLY A 31 -19.07 10.24 -30.10
C GLY A 31 -18.10 9.08 -30.37
N ARG A 32 -17.03 9.35 -31.15
CA ARG A 32 -15.92 8.42 -31.35
C ARG A 32 -15.16 8.24 -30.04
N LEU A 33 -14.84 7.00 -29.70
CA LEU A 33 -14.10 6.67 -28.49
C LEU A 33 -12.64 7.10 -28.52
N LEU A 34 -12.02 6.95 -29.69
CA LEU A 34 -10.71 7.50 -30.00
C LEU A 34 -10.71 8.12 -31.42
N PRO A 35 -10.02 9.26 -31.61
CA PRO A 35 -9.41 10.08 -30.56
C PRO A 35 -10.49 10.79 -29.72
N ASN A 36 -10.43 10.64 -28.39
CA ASN A 36 -11.22 11.46 -27.46
C ASN A 36 -10.41 12.72 -27.15
N LYS A 37 -11.06 13.89 -27.15
CA LYS A 37 -10.38 15.14 -26.78
C LYS A 37 -10.12 15.25 -25.28
N GLU A 38 -10.87 14.50 -24.48
CA GLU A 38 -10.95 14.66 -23.02
C GLU A 38 -10.23 13.53 -22.26
N GLY A 39 -9.65 12.55 -22.96
CA GLY A 39 -9.05 11.38 -22.33
C GLY A 39 -10.09 10.41 -21.74
N LEU A 40 -9.62 9.43 -20.96
CA LEU A 40 -10.47 8.45 -20.29
C LEU A 40 -10.83 8.92 -18.88
N GLU A 41 -12.09 8.76 -18.50
CA GLU A 41 -12.52 8.89 -17.11
C GLU A 41 -12.05 7.70 -16.26
N ILE A 42 -11.93 7.91 -14.94
CA ILE A 42 -11.58 6.84 -13.99
C ILE A 42 -12.53 5.64 -14.11
N SER A 43 -13.83 5.89 -14.29
CA SER A 43 -14.85 4.86 -14.46
C SER A 43 -14.57 3.95 -15.68
N GLN A 44 -14.14 4.55 -16.79
CA GLN A 44 -13.77 3.83 -18.01
C GLN A 44 -12.49 3.01 -17.82
N MET A 45 -11.49 3.58 -17.13
CA MET A 45 -10.27 2.86 -16.78
C MET A 45 -10.56 1.65 -15.90
N CYS A 46 -11.41 1.81 -14.88
CA CYS A 46 -11.82 0.73 -13.99
C CYS A 46 -12.54 -0.38 -14.77
N LYS A 47 -13.47 -0.02 -15.65
CA LYS A 47 -14.19 -1.00 -16.48
C LYS A 47 -13.25 -1.82 -17.36
N ALA A 48 -12.26 -1.18 -17.97
CA ALA A 48 -11.28 -1.89 -18.78
C ALA A 48 -10.46 -2.90 -17.96
N ILE A 49 -10.10 -2.55 -16.72
CA ILE A 49 -9.41 -3.44 -15.79
C ILE A 49 -10.31 -4.60 -15.34
N GLU A 50 -11.57 -4.32 -15.01
CA GLU A 50 -12.56 -5.32 -14.64
C GLU A 50 -12.81 -6.33 -15.77
N ASN A 51 -12.90 -5.85 -17.00
CA ASN A 51 -13.06 -6.71 -18.18
C ASN A 51 -11.82 -7.59 -18.44
N CYS A 52 -10.69 -7.37 -17.75
CA CYS A 52 -9.54 -8.28 -17.75
C CYS A 52 -9.64 -9.39 -16.67
N GLY A 53 -10.63 -9.34 -15.78
CA GLY A 53 -10.85 -10.32 -14.71
C GLY A 53 -10.28 -9.92 -13.35
N LEU A 54 -9.96 -8.63 -13.16
CA LEU A 54 -9.53 -8.07 -11.88
C LEU A 54 -10.67 -7.30 -11.22
N GLU A 55 -10.55 -7.05 -9.92
CA GLU A 55 -11.35 -6.04 -9.23
C GLU A 55 -10.53 -4.77 -9.08
N VAL A 56 -11.18 -3.65 -8.81
CA VAL A 56 -10.53 -2.35 -8.73
C VAL A 56 -10.88 -1.66 -7.43
N GLU A 57 -9.86 -1.36 -6.63
CA GLU A 57 -10.00 -0.42 -5.52
C GLU A 57 -9.59 0.98 -5.99
N ILE A 58 -10.46 1.97 -5.76
CA ILE A 58 -10.17 3.37 -6.08
C ILE A 58 -9.94 4.11 -4.77
N ARG A 59 -8.80 4.78 -4.66
CA ARG A 59 -8.49 5.67 -3.55
C ARG A 59 -8.59 7.12 -3.99
N LEU A 60 -9.42 7.87 -3.28
CA LEU A 60 -9.68 9.28 -3.51
C LEU A 60 -9.13 10.11 -2.33
N PRO A 61 -8.94 11.43 -2.50
CA PRO A 61 -8.59 12.32 -1.40
C PRO A 61 -9.60 12.22 -0.26
N ILE A 62 -9.11 12.31 0.97
CA ILE A 62 -9.98 12.36 2.16
C ILE A 62 -10.86 13.60 2.07
N LYS A 63 -12.11 13.50 2.55
CA LYS A 63 -13.07 14.62 2.56
C LYS A 63 -12.43 15.89 3.17
N GLY A 64 -12.37 16.95 2.37
CA GLY A 64 -11.75 18.23 2.74
C GLY A 64 -10.31 18.43 2.23
N SER A 65 -9.69 17.40 1.65
CA SER A 65 -8.47 17.53 0.84
C SER A 65 -8.83 17.46 -0.64
N GLU A 66 -8.13 18.24 -1.45
CA GLU A 66 -8.21 18.14 -2.92
C GLU A 66 -7.24 17.10 -3.49
N LYS A 67 -6.28 16.61 -2.69
CA LYS A 67 -5.16 15.75 -3.13
C LYS A 67 -4.92 14.60 -2.18
N ILE A 68 -4.34 13.52 -2.71
CA ILE A 68 -3.86 12.41 -1.87
C ILE A 68 -2.55 12.81 -1.20
N ASP A 69 -2.52 12.64 0.11
CA ASP A 69 -1.32 12.78 0.93
C ASP A 69 -0.24 11.74 0.54
N ASN A 70 1.00 12.20 0.48
CA ASN A 70 2.14 11.39 0.08
C ASN A 70 2.42 10.23 1.04
N GLN A 71 2.15 10.37 2.34
CA GLN A 71 2.27 9.23 3.27
C GLN A 71 1.21 8.18 2.98
N TYR A 72 -0.01 8.59 2.65
CA TYR A 72 -1.05 7.65 2.22
C TYR A 72 -0.68 6.95 0.92
N LEU A 73 -0.12 7.67 -0.07
CA LEU A 73 0.43 7.04 -1.28
C LEU A 73 1.50 6.01 -0.92
N GLN A 74 2.48 6.36 -0.09
CA GLN A 74 3.54 5.44 0.34
C GLN A 74 2.97 4.18 1.00
N LYS A 75 1.96 4.33 1.87
CA LYS A 75 1.26 3.19 2.51
C LYS A 75 0.68 2.24 1.46
N ILE A 76 -0.08 2.76 0.51
CA ILE A 76 -0.72 1.96 -0.55
C ILE A 76 0.32 1.27 -1.44
N LEU A 77 1.37 1.99 -1.85
CA LEU A 77 2.47 1.41 -2.63
C LEU A 77 3.15 0.27 -1.87
N ASN A 78 3.48 0.49 -0.60
CA ASN A 78 4.08 -0.53 0.26
C ASN A 78 3.18 -1.75 0.40
N ALA A 79 1.89 -1.51 0.61
CA ALA A 79 0.90 -2.53 0.92
C ALA A 79 0.68 -3.51 -0.24
N TYR A 80 0.51 -3.01 -1.47
CA TYR A 80 0.05 -3.83 -2.60
C TYR A 80 1.15 -4.21 -3.60
N SER A 81 2.33 -3.58 -3.57
CA SER A 81 3.38 -3.85 -4.58
C SER A 81 3.91 -5.29 -4.58
N SER A 82 3.85 -6.00 -3.45
CA SER A 82 4.37 -7.37 -3.32
C SER A 82 3.58 -8.41 -4.12
N ILE A 83 2.30 -8.17 -4.41
CA ILE A 83 1.49 -9.09 -5.25
C ILE A 83 1.63 -8.82 -6.75
N GLY A 84 2.47 -7.86 -7.15
CA GLY A 84 2.79 -7.60 -8.55
C GLY A 84 1.67 -6.97 -9.37
N THR A 85 0.64 -6.39 -8.75
CA THR A 85 -0.44 -5.71 -9.47
C THR A 85 -0.01 -4.31 -9.91
N PRO A 86 -0.39 -3.86 -11.12
CA PRO A 86 0.02 -2.56 -11.63
C PRO A 86 -0.81 -1.44 -11.00
N ILE A 87 -0.24 -0.74 -10.02
CA ILE A 87 -0.89 0.42 -9.40
C ILE A 87 -0.86 1.58 -10.40
N ILE A 88 -2.01 2.20 -10.67
CA ILE A 88 -2.13 3.35 -11.57
C ILE A 88 -2.37 4.61 -10.74
N LEU A 89 -1.65 5.68 -11.04
CA LEU A 89 -1.84 6.99 -10.44
C LEU A 89 -2.48 7.91 -11.48
N VAL A 90 -3.55 8.59 -11.09
CA VAL A 90 -4.01 9.78 -11.82
C VAL A 90 -3.37 10.97 -11.15
N ILE A 91 -2.53 11.67 -11.89
CA ILE A 91 -1.72 12.79 -11.41
C ILE A 91 -2.15 14.09 -12.06
N GLN A 92 -2.01 15.18 -11.31
CA GLN A 92 -2.12 16.54 -11.81
C GLN A 92 -0.74 17.05 -12.19
N VAL A 93 -0.50 17.23 -13.49
CA VAL A 93 0.78 17.72 -14.02
C VAL A 93 0.66 19.19 -14.44
N PRO A 94 1.70 20.01 -14.21
CA PRO A 94 1.77 21.36 -14.75
C PRO A 94 1.62 21.35 -16.28
N SER A 95 0.71 22.18 -16.81
CA SER A 95 0.33 22.21 -18.23
C SER A 95 0.43 23.60 -18.86
N GLY A 96 0.87 24.61 -18.09
CA GLY A 96 0.99 26.00 -18.53
C GLY A 96 0.47 26.98 -17.48
N PHE A 97 0.00 28.13 -17.93
CA PHE A 97 -0.50 29.23 -17.09
C PHE A 97 -1.99 29.48 -17.29
N LYS A 98 -2.67 29.99 -16.26
CA LYS A 98 -4.09 30.37 -16.33
C LYS A 98 -4.26 31.68 -17.10
N ASP A 99 -3.38 32.65 -16.86
CA ASP A 99 -3.34 33.92 -17.57
C ASP A 99 -1.92 34.23 -18.04
N ASP A 100 -1.77 34.48 -19.35
CA ASP A 100 -0.52 34.88 -20.00
C ASP A 100 -0.04 36.28 -19.57
N LYS A 101 -0.94 37.09 -18.98
CA LYS A 101 -0.66 38.45 -18.49
C LYS A 101 -0.22 38.48 -17.03
N GLU A 102 -0.54 37.45 -16.25
CA GLU A 102 -0.08 37.34 -14.86
C GLU A 102 1.40 36.91 -14.81
N PRO A 103 2.14 37.27 -13.74
CA PRO A 103 3.53 36.91 -13.62
C PRO A 103 3.72 35.38 -13.69
N LYS A 104 4.53 34.92 -14.66
CA LYS A 104 4.87 33.51 -14.87
C LYS A 104 5.70 32.89 -13.72
N ASN A 105 5.99 33.67 -12.68
CA ASN A 105 6.71 33.29 -11.45
C ASN A 105 5.79 33.06 -10.23
N ARG A 106 4.46 32.99 -10.43
CA ARG A 106 3.46 32.70 -9.39
C ARG A 106 2.90 31.27 -9.49
N LEU A 107 2.93 30.53 -8.38
CA LEU A 107 2.46 29.14 -8.34
C LEU A 107 0.94 29.01 -8.51
N ASP A 108 0.17 29.97 -7.98
CA ASP A 108 -1.29 30.02 -8.07
C ASP A 108 -1.81 30.29 -9.50
N ASN A 109 -0.93 30.79 -10.38
CA ASN A 109 -1.20 30.98 -11.81
C ASN A 109 -0.93 29.73 -12.67
N VAL A 110 -0.41 28.63 -12.10
CA VAL A 110 -0.14 27.42 -12.88
C VAL A 110 -1.44 26.67 -13.18
N ARG A 111 -1.61 26.26 -14.43
CA ARG A 111 -2.70 25.39 -14.88
C ARG A 111 -2.25 23.93 -14.80
N TYR A 112 -3.11 23.07 -14.28
CA TYR A 112 -2.86 21.64 -14.19
C TYR A 112 -3.72 20.86 -15.20
N GLY A 113 -3.09 19.85 -15.82
CA GLY A 113 -3.75 18.82 -16.62
C GLY A 113 -3.73 17.49 -15.87
N LEU A 114 -4.69 16.61 -16.18
CA LEU A 114 -4.71 15.25 -15.64
C LEU A 114 -3.91 14.32 -16.55
N HIS A 115 -3.13 13.44 -15.94
CA HIS A 115 -2.38 12.40 -16.63
C HIS A 115 -2.44 11.09 -15.85
N ALA A 116 -2.49 9.96 -16.54
CA ALA A 116 -2.48 8.64 -15.90
C ALA A 116 -1.12 7.98 -16.11
N VAL A 117 -0.49 7.53 -15.03
CA VAL A 117 0.80 6.84 -15.05
C VAL A 117 0.69 5.52 -14.29
N THR A 118 1.48 4.51 -14.68
CA THR A 118 1.48 3.22 -13.97
C THR A 118 2.76 3.04 -13.17
N VAL A 119 2.66 2.72 -11.89
CA VAL A 119 3.79 2.48 -11.01
C VAL A 119 4.51 1.19 -11.41
N SER A 120 5.81 1.31 -11.64
CA SER A 120 6.72 0.21 -11.96
C SER A 120 7.46 -0.31 -10.72
N GLY A 121 7.54 0.51 -9.66
CA GLY A 121 8.18 0.14 -8.39
C GLY A 121 8.56 1.36 -7.56
N PHE A 122 9.32 1.15 -6.49
CA PHE A 122 9.84 2.23 -5.66
C PHE A 122 11.19 1.85 -5.03
N LYS A 123 11.94 2.86 -4.60
CA LYS A 123 13.18 2.68 -3.86
C LYS A 123 12.95 2.99 -2.38
N LYS A 124 13.37 2.08 -1.52
CA LYS A 124 13.40 2.25 -0.06
C LYS A 124 14.82 2.58 0.40
N LYS A 125 14.94 3.41 1.43
CA LYS A 125 16.15 3.52 2.26
C LYS A 125 16.27 2.29 3.16
N ALA A 126 17.47 2.02 3.68
CA ALA A 126 17.67 0.95 4.66
C ALA A 126 16.94 1.28 5.98
N LEU A 127 16.49 0.24 6.71
CA LEU A 127 15.81 0.37 8.01
C LEU A 127 16.60 1.21 9.02
N SER A 128 17.92 1.12 8.99
CA SER A 128 18.85 1.92 9.80
C SER A 128 18.73 3.43 9.61
N ASN A 129 18.04 3.91 8.56
CA ASN A 129 17.78 5.32 8.31
C ASN A 129 16.47 5.83 8.95
N LEU A 130 15.67 4.98 9.60
CA LEU A 130 14.51 5.46 10.35
C LEU A 130 14.97 6.28 11.56
N ASN A 131 14.18 7.29 11.89
CA ASN A 131 14.47 8.14 13.03
C ASN A 131 14.44 7.29 14.32
N LYS A 132 15.57 7.23 15.02
CA LYS A 132 15.74 6.44 16.24
C LYS A 132 14.89 6.97 17.39
N ASP A 133 14.45 8.22 17.30
CA ASP A 133 13.66 8.89 18.35
C ASP A 133 12.16 8.61 18.24
N GLU A 134 11.68 8.04 17.12
CA GLU A 134 10.27 7.63 16.99
C GLU A 134 10.03 6.32 17.75
N LYS A 135 9.15 6.36 18.77
CA LYS A 135 8.72 5.15 19.51
C LYS A 135 8.06 4.10 18.61
N THR A 136 7.34 4.55 17.59
CA THR A 136 6.82 3.72 16.51
C THR A 136 7.01 4.38 15.17
N SER A 137 7.46 3.61 14.20
CA SER A 137 7.60 4.01 12.82
C SER A 137 7.05 2.94 11.88
N SER A 138 7.10 3.22 10.58
CA SER A 138 6.58 2.29 9.57
C SER A 138 7.47 2.24 8.34
N VAL A 139 7.61 1.05 7.75
CA VAL A 139 8.51 0.79 6.61
C VAL A 139 8.13 1.62 5.39
N TYR A 140 6.85 1.95 5.20
CA TYR A 140 6.43 2.81 4.07
C TYR A 140 7.11 4.19 4.09
N LYS A 141 7.48 4.73 5.26
CA LYS A 141 8.19 6.02 5.38
C LYS A 141 9.59 5.98 4.77
N LEU A 142 10.15 4.80 4.56
CA LEU A 142 11.45 4.61 3.91
C LEU A 142 11.40 4.74 2.40
N ILE A 143 10.20 4.77 1.79
CA ILE A 143 10.05 4.94 0.35
C ILE A 143 10.49 6.35 -0.04
N GLU A 144 11.63 6.46 -0.72
CA GLU A 144 12.20 7.76 -1.12
C GLU A 144 11.80 8.20 -2.53
N LYS A 145 11.56 7.23 -3.42
CA LYS A 145 11.29 7.48 -4.84
C LYS A 145 10.30 6.48 -5.38
N VAL A 146 9.42 6.94 -6.27
CA VAL A 146 8.52 6.08 -7.04
C VAL A 146 8.98 6.08 -8.49
N TYR A 147 9.01 4.90 -9.10
CA TYR A 147 9.26 4.72 -10.52
C TYR A 147 7.95 4.38 -11.20
N TYR A 148 7.68 5.01 -12.34
CA TYR A 148 6.46 4.80 -13.09
C TYR A 148 6.71 4.84 -14.60
N HIS A 149 5.83 4.17 -15.33
CA HIS A 149 5.70 4.29 -16.75
C HIS A 149 4.81 5.48 -17.08
N ASP A 150 5.36 6.40 -17.87
CA ASP A 150 4.68 7.55 -18.46
C ASP A 150 4.88 7.46 -19.98
N ASP A 151 3.83 7.63 -20.76
CA ASP A 151 3.90 7.54 -22.22
C ASP A 151 4.70 8.69 -22.86
N GLN A 152 4.86 9.82 -22.17
CA GLN A 152 5.65 10.96 -22.65
C GLN A 152 7.11 10.92 -22.22
N TRP A 153 7.41 10.31 -21.07
CA TRP A 153 8.76 10.28 -20.50
C TRP A 153 9.45 8.91 -20.56
N GLY A 154 8.68 7.84 -20.69
CA GLY A 154 9.14 6.46 -20.78
C GLY A 154 8.87 5.60 -19.53
N PRO A 155 9.34 4.34 -19.56
CA PRO A 155 8.95 3.28 -18.60
C PRO A 155 9.53 3.41 -17.19
N PHE A 156 10.53 4.29 -17.01
CA PHE A 156 11.27 4.48 -15.75
C PHE A 156 11.32 5.96 -15.33
N ALA A 157 10.26 6.70 -15.63
CA ALA A 157 10.07 8.04 -15.08
C ALA A 157 10.06 7.98 -13.54
N ARG A 158 10.47 9.08 -12.91
CA ARG A 158 10.76 9.13 -11.47
C ARG A 158 10.01 10.26 -10.80
N ALA A 159 9.41 9.97 -9.65
CA ALA A 159 8.85 10.94 -8.72
C ALA A 159 9.63 10.88 -7.39
N GLU A 160 9.99 12.05 -6.89
CA GLU A 160 10.57 12.26 -5.56
C GLU A 160 9.54 12.99 -4.68
N PHE A 161 9.43 12.63 -3.41
CA PHE A 161 8.52 13.29 -2.47
C PHE A 161 9.18 14.57 -1.93
N SER A 162 8.58 15.73 -2.19
CA SER A 162 9.13 17.04 -1.78
C SER A 162 8.26 17.78 -0.75
N GLY A 163 7.04 17.30 -0.49
CA GLY A 163 6.12 17.88 0.50
C GLY A 163 5.04 16.90 0.96
N ILE A 164 3.99 17.43 1.59
CA ILE A 164 2.83 16.63 2.03
C ILE A 164 2.07 16.07 0.83
N PHE A 165 1.90 16.87 -0.23
CA PHE A 165 1.19 16.48 -1.46
C PHE A 165 2.09 16.51 -2.71
N ASP A 166 3.26 17.14 -2.57
CA ASP A 166 4.10 17.55 -3.70
C ASP A 166 4.99 16.41 -4.16
N LEU A 167 4.97 16.15 -5.48
CA LEU A 167 5.87 15.25 -6.17
C LEU A 167 6.74 16.01 -7.16
N ASP A 168 8.05 15.80 -7.07
CA ASP A 168 9.03 16.28 -8.04
C ASP A 168 9.17 15.26 -9.16
N THR A 169 8.57 15.56 -10.32
CA THR A 169 8.58 14.69 -11.50
C THR A 169 9.35 15.31 -12.67
N SER A 170 9.45 14.60 -13.79
CA SER A 170 9.94 15.18 -15.05
C SER A 170 9.10 16.40 -15.48
N TRP A 171 7.78 16.36 -15.30
CA TRP A 171 6.88 17.47 -15.60
C TRP A 171 7.21 18.73 -14.78
N THR A 172 7.61 18.54 -13.52
CA THR A 172 8.05 19.64 -12.64
C THR A 172 9.44 20.16 -13.01
N LYS A 173 10.37 19.26 -13.35
CA LYS A 173 11.78 19.60 -13.59
C LYS A 173 12.03 20.32 -14.91
N PHE A 174 11.24 19.99 -15.94
CA PHE A 174 11.38 20.54 -17.30
C PHE A 174 10.32 21.60 -17.64
N HIS A 175 9.60 22.11 -16.64
CA HIS A 175 8.62 23.17 -16.84
C HIS A 175 9.30 24.47 -17.33
N GLU A 176 8.75 25.10 -18.36
CA GLU A 176 9.40 26.18 -19.12
C GLU A 176 9.57 27.49 -18.35
N SER A 177 8.93 27.64 -17.20
CA SER A 177 8.75 28.94 -16.55
C SER A 177 9.81 29.35 -15.53
N GLY A 178 10.80 28.51 -15.28
CA GLY A 178 11.78 28.72 -14.20
C GLY A 178 11.21 28.53 -12.78
N ILE A 179 9.89 28.54 -12.59
CA ILE A 179 9.25 27.91 -11.42
C ILE A 179 9.22 26.40 -11.65
N LYS A 180 9.41 25.62 -10.58
CA LYS A 180 9.21 24.17 -10.55
C LYS A 180 7.88 23.83 -9.86
N PRO A 181 6.73 23.99 -10.53
CA PRO A 181 5.45 23.62 -9.94
C PRO A 181 5.41 22.10 -9.69
N PRO A 182 4.99 21.67 -8.50
CA PRO A 182 4.98 20.25 -8.15
C PRO A 182 3.90 19.52 -8.95
N THR A 183 4.03 18.20 -9.06
CA THR A 183 2.96 17.30 -9.50
C THR A 183 2.19 16.83 -8.28
N TYR A 184 0.89 16.59 -8.41
CA TYR A 184 0.07 16.07 -7.32
C TYR A 184 -0.61 14.75 -7.69
N VAL A 185 -0.93 13.92 -6.70
CA VAL A 185 -1.75 12.71 -6.90
C VAL A 185 -3.21 13.04 -6.67
N GLU A 186 -4.03 12.85 -7.71
CA GLU A 186 -5.48 13.04 -7.66
C GLU A 186 -6.19 11.78 -7.17
N SER A 187 -5.86 10.62 -7.74
CA SER A 187 -6.44 9.33 -7.34
C SER A 187 -5.44 8.19 -7.55
N ILE A 188 -5.64 7.10 -6.81
CA ILE A 188 -4.91 5.84 -6.99
C ILE A 188 -5.92 4.78 -7.41
N ILE A 189 -5.62 4.07 -8.49
CA ILE A 189 -6.39 2.93 -8.99
C ILE A 189 -5.54 1.69 -8.72
N ILE A 190 -6.05 0.77 -7.90
CA ILE A 190 -5.36 -0.45 -7.48
C ILE A 190 -6.12 -1.63 -8.08
N PRO A 191 -5.63 -2.23 -9.17
CA PRO A 191 -6.10 -3.53 -9.61
C PRO A 191 -5.77 -4.57 -8.53
N VAL A 192 -6.77 -5.31 -8.10
CA VAL A 192 -6.65 -6.38 -7.10
C VAL A 192 -7.28 -7.65 -7.65
N PHE A 193 -6.82 -8.80 -7.16
CA PHE A 193 -7.45 -10.07 -7.49
C PHE A 193 -8.80 -10.14 -6.81
N SER A 194 -9.84 -10.63 -7.51
CA SER A 194 -11.19 -10.80 -6.95
C SER A 194 -11.29 -11.74 -5.74
N LYS A 195 -10.23 -12.49 -5.47
CA LYS A 195 -10.09 -13.30 -4.26
C LYS A 195 -9.55 -12.51 -3.07
N ILE A 196 -8.92 -11.36 -3.27
CA ILE A 196 -8.49 -10.46 -2.20
C ILE A 196 -9.68 -9.58 -1.85
N ARG A 197 -10.28 -9.82 -0.68
CA ARG A 197 -11.52 -9.19 -0.23
C ARG A 197 -11.33 -8.32 1.01
N ILE A 198 -10.21 -8.49 1.69
CA ILE A 198 -9.81 -7.65 2.82
C ILE A 198 -8.85 -6.58 2.28
N SER A 199 -9.19 -5.31 2.51
CA SER A 199 -8.41 -4.18 2.03
C SER A 199 -7.39 -3.69 3.06
N TYR A 200 -6.48 -2.80 2.64
CA TYR A 200 -5.55 -2.15 3.55
C TYR A 200 -6.25 -1.45 4.73
N ASP A 201 -7.37 -0.78 4.45
CA ASP A 201 -8.11 0.00 5.46
C ASP A 201 -8.78 -0.89 6.52
N ASP A 202 -9.03 -2.16 6.21
CA ASP A 202 -9.54 -3.13 7.17
C ASP A 202 -8.44 -3.57 8.15
N ILE A 203 -7.21 -3.77 7.66
CA ILE A 203 -6.08 -4.32 8.44
C ILE A 203 -5.31 -3.25 9.20
N GLU A 204 -5.08 -2.07 8.60
CA GLU A 204 -4.25 -1.02 9.20
C GLU A 204 -4.68 -0.68 10.63
N PRO A 205 -5.98 -0.49 10.93
CA PRO A 205 -6.42 -0.18 12.29
C PRO A 205 -6.05 -1.29 13.31
N ILE A 206 -6.05 -2.57 12.90
CA ILE A 206 -5.65 -3.70 13.76
C ILE A 206 -4.17 -3.60 14.09
N ILE A 207 -3.33 -3.44 13.06
CA ILE A 207 -1.89 -3.32 13.22
C ILE A 207 -1.53 -2.09 14.05
N ARG A 208 -2.20 -0.95 13.86
CA ARG A 208 -2.00 0.25 14.70
C ARG A 208 -2.34 0.00 16.16
N THR A 209 -3.39 -0.78 16.43
CA THR A 209 -3.77 -1.17 17.80
C THR A 209 -2.70 -2.05 18.43
N ILE A 210 -2.19 -3.04 17.68
CA ILE A 210 -1.10 -3.91 18.13
C ILE A 210 0.19 -3.11 18.35
N ALA A 211 0.54 -2.19 17.45
CA ALA A 211 1.68 -1.29 17.57
C ALA A 211 1.60 -0.43 18.83
N THR A 212 0.40 0.05 19.19
CA THR A 212 0.16 0.79 20.42
C THR A 212 0.43 -0.09 21.65
N ILE A 213 -0.06 -1.34 21.65
CA ILE A 213 0.23 -2.31 22.71
C ILE A 213 1.73 -2.54 22.87
N TYR A 214 2.45 -2.74 21.76
CA TYR A 214 3.90 -2.94 21.79
C TYR A 214 4.61 -1.74 22.40
N THR A 215 4.23 -0.53 21.96
CA THR A 215 4.80 0.71 22.49
C THR A 215 4.62 0.81 23.99
N THR A 216 3.41 0.53 24.50
CA THR A 216 3.14 0.62 25.94
C THR A 216 3.80 -0.50 26.72
N ALA A 217 3.78 -1.73 26.21
CA ALA A 217 4.36 -2.89 26.88
C ALA A 217 5.87 -2.76 27.06
N PHE A 218 6.58 -2.21 26.07
CA PHE A 218 8.04 -2.18 26.05
C PHE A 218 8.65 -0.79 26.22
N GLU A 219 7.86 0.22 26.61
CA GLU A 219 8.29 1.62 26.73
C GLU A 219 9.57 1.80 27.56
N ASN A 220 9.75 0.99 28.61
CA ASN A 220 10.88 1.08 29.53
C ASN A 220 11.98 0.04 29.27
N ILE A 221 11.83 -0.81 28.25
CA ILE A 221 12.70 -1.97 28.02
C ILE A 221 13.52 -1.80 26.73
N LEU A 222 12.91 -1.33 25.65
CA LEU A 222 13.54 -1.27 24.34
C LEU A 222 13.83 0.17 23.93
N ALA A 223 15.12 0.50 23.85
CA ALA A 223 15.61 1.84 23.51
C ALA A 223 15.41 2.26 22.03
N PRO A 224 15.38 1.35 21.02
CA PRO A 224 14.84 1.72 19.71
C PRO A 224 13.34 1.42 19.65
N GLY A 225 12.58 2.35 19.07
CA GLY A 225 11.17 2.14 18.76
C GLY A 225 10.93 0.98 17.80
N PHE A 226 9.66 0.58 17.69
CA PHE A 226 9.24 -0.48 16.79
C PHE A 226 8.95 0.05 15.39
N VAL A 227 9.33 -0.73 14.37
CA VAL A 227 9.05 -0.42 12.97
C VAL A 227 8.08 -1.44 12.42
N TRP A 228 6.97 -0.97 11.86
CA TRP A 228 5.92 -1.83 11.32
C TRP A 228 5.91 -1.83 9.79
N ASP A 229 5.88 -3.01 9.20
CA ASP A 229 5.60 -3.23 7.78
C ASP A 229 4.24 -3.90 7.62
N LEU A 230 3.41 -3.40 6.71
CA LEU A 230 2.11 -3.98 6.39
C LEU A 230 1.98 -4.14 4.88
N ARG A 231 1.82 -5.38 4.44
CA ARG A 231 1.74 -5.76 3.02
C ARG A 231 0.88 -6.98 2.79
N VAL A 232 0.20 -7.01 1.64
CA VAL A 232 -0.43 -8.22 1.11
C VAL A 232 0.59 -8.97 0.28
N MET A 233 0.69 -10.29 0.45
CA MET A 233 1.64 -11.10 -0.29
C MET A 233 1.13 -12.51 -0.53
N TYR A 234 1.80 -13.25 -1.41
CA TYR A 234 1.56 -14.67 -1.56
C TYR A 234 2.02 -15.42 -0.32
N SER A 235 1.26 -16.43 0.11
CA SER A 235 1.68 -17.25 1.23
C SER A 235 2.94 -18.06 0.95
N GLU A 236 3.24 -18.37 -0.32
CA GLU A 236 4.48 -19.03 -0.74
C GLU A 236 5.70 -18.12 -0.54
N ASP A 237 5.59 -16.84 -0.90
CA ASP A 237 6.63 -15.84 -0.63
C ASP A 237 6.86 -15.69 0.87
N PHE A 238 5.77 -15.62 1.65
CA PHE A 238 5.87 -15.56 3.10
C PHE A 238 6.56 -16.80 3.69
N LYS A 239 6.20 -18.00 3.22
CA LYS A 239 6.88 -19.24 3.62
C LYS A 239 8.36 -19.23 3.25
N THR A 240 8.71 -18.64 2.10
CA THR A 240 10.12 -18.47 1.70
C THR A 240 10.85 -17.54 2.67
N GLU A 241 10.22 -16.46 3.14
CA GLU A 241 10.79 -15.61 4.18
C GLU A 241 10.97 -16.35 5.51
N ILE A 242 9.99 -17.16 5.93
CA ILE A 242 10.09 -17.98 7.16
C ILE A 242 11.20 -19.02 7.04
N LYS A 243 11.34 -19.68 5.88
CA LYS A 243 12.43 -20.63 5.62
C LYS A 243 13.81 -19.99 5.83
N ASN A 244 13.95 -18.73 5.41
CA ASN A 244 15.20 -17.97 5.45
C ASN A 244 15.37 -17.14 6.74
N SER A 245 14.45 -17.23 7.70
CA SER A 245 14.52 -16.45 8.95
C SER A 245 15.51 -17.04 9.96
N GLU A 246 15.65 -16.40 11.12
CA GLU A 246 16.48 -16.90 12.23
C GLU A 246 15.73 -17.82 13.20
N LEU A 247 14.45 -18.14 12.92
CA LEU A 247 13.66 -19.05 13.76
C LEU A 247 14.33 -20.44 13.89
N ASP A 248 14.09 -21.08 15.03
CA ASP A 248 14.47 -22.48 15.23
C ASP A 248 13.85 -23.38 14.15
N ASN A 249 14.58 -24.41 13.74
CA ASN A 249 14.15 -25.30 12.65
C ASN A 249 12.84 -26.02 12.96
N SER A 250 12.58 -26.37 14.23
CA SER A 250 11.31 -27.02 14.60
C SER A 250 10.11 -26.08 14.41
N LEU A 251 10.26 -24.81 14.80
CA LEU A 251 9.26 -23.76 14.59
C LEU A 251 9.10 -23.43 13.10
N LYS A 252 10.20 -23.34 12.34
CA LYS A 252 10.12 -23.14 10.89
C LYS A 252 9.28 -24.23 10.24
N ILE A 253 9.54 -25.50 10.55
CA ILE A 253 8.79 -26.62 10.00
C ILE A 253 7.30 -26.50 10.32
N SER A 254 6.93 -26.15 11.55
CA SER A 254 5.52 -26.04 11.96
C SER A 254 4.75 -24.97 11.14
N TYR A 255 5.40 -23.85 10.80
CA TYR A 255 4.82 -22.82 9.94
C TYR A 255 4.85 -23.19 8.45
N LEU A 256 5.91 -23.85 7.98
CA LEU A 256 6.05 -24.25 6.58
C LEU A 256 5.02 -25.29 6.16
N ILE A 257 4.63 -26.20 7.06
CA ILE A 257 3.59 -27.22 6.80
C ILE A 257 2.17 -26.67 6.95
N LYS A 258 1.98 -25.50 7.57
CA LYS A 258 0.65 -24.89 7.77
C LYS A 258 0.04 -24.52 6.43
N SER A 259 -1.27 -24.77 6.27
CA SER A 259 -2.00 -24.35 5.08
C SER A 259 -2.43 -22.90 5.24
N TYR A 260 -1.87 -22.00 4.45
CA TYR A 260 -2.29 -20.60 4.36
C TYR A 260 -3.09 -20.39 3.05
N PRO A 261 -4.05 -19.46 3.02
CA PRO A 261 -4.66 -18.99 1.78
C PRO A 261 -3.61 -18.51 0.78
N LYS A 262 -3.94 -18.47 -0.52
CA LYS A 262 -3.01 -17.97 -1.55
C LYS A 262 -2.50 -16.57 -1.22
N TYR A 263 -3.38 -15.71 -0.71
CA TYR A 263 -3.06 -14.33 -0.33
C TYR A 263 -3.26 -14.12 1.16
N ILE A 264 -2.30 -13.46 1.77
CA ILE A 264 -2.35 -13.10 3.18
C ILE A 264 -1.88 -11.66 3.35
N TRP A 265 -2.48 -10.98 4.33
CA TRP A 265 -1.92 -9.76 4.88
C TRP A 265 -0.94 -10.11 5.98
N VAL A 266 0.23 -9.48 5.96
CA VAL A 266 1.27 -9.69 6.97
C VAL A 266 1.65 -8.34 7.56
N GLY A 267 1.40 -8.19 8.86
CA GLY A 267 1.93 -7.10 9.68
C GLY A 267 3.19 -7.55 10.39
N THR A 268 4.36 -7.10 9.94
CA THR A 268 5.65 -7.47 10.52
C THR A 268 6.17 -6.33 11.39
N CYS A 269 6.61 -6.66 12.60
CA CYS A 269 7.25 -5.76 13.54
C CYS A 269 8.75 -6.02 13.57
N TYR A 270 9.54 -4.94 13.46
CA TYR A 270 10.98 -4.95 13.58
C TYR A 270 11.43 -4.11 14.78
N SER A 271 12.54 -4.51 15.39
CA SER A 271 13.33 -3.67 16.28
C SER A 271 14.73 -3.58 15.69
N LYS A 272 15.13 -2.37 15.28
CA LYS A 272 16.29 -2.16 14.39
C LYS A 272 16.12 -2.95 13.09
N GLU A 273 17.00 -3.94 12.85
CA GLU A 273 16.99 -4.81 11.67
C GLU A 273 16.46 -6.21 12.00
N ASN A 274 16.14 -6.47 13.27
CA ASN A 274 15.68 -7.78 13.72
C ASN A 274 14.16 -7.86 13.61
N ARG A 275 13.68 -8.92 12.95
CA ARG A 275 12.26 -9.26 12.85
C ARG A 275 11.79 -9.79 14.20
N ILE A 276 10.86 -9.09 14.85
CA ILE A 276 10.39 -9.42 16.20
C ILE A 276 9.14 -10.27 16.15
N SER A 277 8.17 -9.88 15.31
CA SER A 277 6.92 -10.58 15.20
C SER A 277 6.22 -10.40 13.86
N ASP A 278 5.36 -11.36 13.53
CA ASP A 278 4.50 -11.35 12.37
C ASP A 278 3.06 -11.64 12.78
N TYR A 279 2.14 -10.84 12.26
CA TYR A 279 0.70 -11.04 12.39
C TYR A 279 0.14 -11.36 11.02
N ILE A 280 -0.41 -12.56 10.88
CA ILE A 280 -0.88 -13.08 9.59
C ILE A 280 -2.40 -13.09 9.56
N PHE A 281 -2.95 -12.57 8.48
CA PHE A 281 -4.39 -12.43 8.26
C PHE A 281 -4.77 -12.98 6.89
N ASP A 282 -5.93 -13.63 6.79
CA ASP A 282 -6.51 -14.10 5.54
C ASP A 282 -6.95 -12.90 4.70
N ALA A 283 -6.35 -12.71 3.53
CA ALA A 283 -6.75 -11.63 2.64
C ALA A 283 -8.01 -11.98 1.82
N THR A 284 -8.47 -13.24 1.86
CA THR A 284 -9.56 -13.79 1.05
C THR A 284 -10.88 -13.99 1.78
N ASP A 285 -10.86 -13.79 3.09
CA ASP A 285 -12.05 -13.85 3.93
C ASP A 285 -12.94 -12.61 3.75
N ILE A 286 -14.07 -12.55 4.44
CA ILE A 286 -14.96 -11.39 4.45
C ILE A 286 -14.56 -10.42 5.57
N SER A 287 -14.66 -9.10 5.33
CA SER A 287 -14.25 -8.06 6.30
C SER A 287 -14.98 -8.16 7.65
N ASN A 288 -16.18 -8.75 7.62
CA ASN A 288 -16.96 -9.03 8.81
C ASN A 288 -16.58 -10.35 9.51
N ALA A 289 -15.60 -11.13 9.07
CA ALA A 289 -15.16 -12.35 9.77
C ALA A 289 -13.94 -12.10 10.67
N MET A 290 -13.59 -13.09 11.49
CA MET A 290 -12.28 -13.10 12.16
C MET A 290 -11.29 -13.71 11.18
N TYR A 291 -10.45 -12.88 10.59
CA TYR A 291 -9.52 -13.26 9.53
C TYR A 291 -8.08 -13.38 10.04
N GLY A 292 -7.83 -13.30 11.35
CA GLY A 292 -6.50 -13.56 11.91
C GLY A 292 -6.19 -15.06 11.86
N ILE A 293 -5.04 -15.41 11.26
CA ILE A 293 -4.63 -16.81 11.08
C ILE A 293 -3.58 -17.18 12.14
N ASP A 294 -2.54 -16.37 12.28
CA ASP A 294 -1.38 -16.68 13.11
C ASP A 294 -0.70 -15.45 13.71
N VAL A 295 0.05 -15.70 14.78
CA VAL A 295 1.02 -14.76 15.34
C VAL A 295 2.33 -15.51 15.52
N ILE A 296 3.41 -14.99 14.92
CA ILE A 296 4.75 -15.54 15.06
C ILE A 296 5.56 -14.55 15.88
N ILE A 297 6.15 -14.99 16.98
CA ILE A 297 7.14 -14.21 17.74
C ILE A 297 8.50 -14.89 17.57
N HIS A 298 9.51 -14.13 17.17
CA HIS A 298 10.84 -14.67 16.84
C HIS A 298 11.74 -14.87 18.06
N TYR A 299 11.34 -14.35 19.23
CA TYR A 299 12.11 -14.43 20.48
C TYR A 299 11.21 -14.84 21.65
N ASP A 300 11.52 -15.95 22.32
CA ASP A 300 10.70 -16.52 23.40
C ASP A 300 10.54 -15.57 24.59
N GLU A 301 11.61 -14.87 24.99
CA GLU A 301 11.56 -13.88 26.07
C GLU A 301 10.56 -12.75 25.77
N PHE A 302 10.49 -12.34 24.50
CA PHE A 302 9.54 -11.33 24.03
C PHE A 302 8.11 -11.87 24.07
N LYS A 303 7.90 -13.12 23.65
CA LYS A 303 6.61 -13.82 23.67
C LYS A 303 6.07 -13.91 25.10
N ASP A 304 6.89 -14.38 26.03
CA ASP A 304 6.54 -14.56 27.43
C ASP A 304 6.19 -13.24 28.12
N TYR A 305 6.99 -12.20 27.87
CA TYR A 305 6.73 -10.87 28.42
C TYR A 305 5.42 -10.30 27.87
N LEU A 306 5.22 -10.35 26.54
CA LEU A 306 4.01 -9.84 25.90
C LEU A 306 2.76 -10.58 26.40
N LEU A 307 2.82 -11.90 26.56
CA LEU A 307 1.72 -12.70 27.09
C LEU A 307 1.36 -12.30 28.53
N LYS A 308 2.36 -12.12 29.40
CA LYS A 308 2.16 -11.64 30.78
C LYS A 308 1.57 -10.24 30.80
N PHE A 309 2.09 -9.33 29.98
CA PHE A 309 1.60 -7.96 29.86
C PHE A 309 0.13 -7.93 29.42
N LEU A 310 -0.23 -8.68 28.37
CA LEU A 310 -1.61 -8.76 27.88
C LEU A 310 -2.53 -9.27 28.99
N LYS A 311 -2.23 -10.42 29.61
CA LYS A 311 -3.06 -10.98 30.70
C LYS A 311 -3.28 -10.01 31.87
N ALA A 312 -2.29 -9.18 32.20
CA ALA A 312 -2.39 -8.18 33.25
C ALA A 312 -3.21 -6.93 32.83
N ASN A 313 -3.27 -6.63 31.53
CA ASN A 313 -3.88 -5.41 30.99
C ASN A 313 -5.10 -5.71 30.11
N ASN A 314 -6.14 -6.30 30.70
CA ASN A 314 -7.39 -6.62 30.00
C ASN A 314 -8.15 -5.40 29.45
N THR A 315 -7.75 -4.18 29.80
CA THR A 315 -8.31 -2.93 29.26
C THR A 315 -8.16 -2.84 27.75
N TYR A 316 -7.09 -3.38 27.16
CA TYR A 316 -6.91 -3.41 25.71
C TYR A 316 -7.99 -4.22 24.97
N LYS A 317 -8.70 -5.12 25.67
CA LYS A 317 -9.84 -5.85 25.10
C LYS A 317 -10.95 -4.91 24.62
N SER A 318 -11.19 -3.78 25.30
CA SER A 318 -12.23 -2.83 24.89
C SER A 318 -11.85 -2.07 23.63
N ILE A 319 -10.57 -1.77 23.43
CA ILE A 319 -10.04 -1.10 22.24
C ILE A 319 -10.28 -1.98 21.00
N PHE A 320 -10.01 -3.28 21.10
CA PHE A 320 -10.32 -4.22 20.02
C PHE A 320 -11.82 -4.37 19.77
N LYS A 321 -12.67 -4.38 20.81
CA LYS A 321 -14.14 -4.48 20.66
C LYS A 321 -14.77 -3.29 19.94
N GLY A 322 -14.22 -2.09 20.12
CA GLY A 322 -14.77 -0.89 19.49
C GLY A 322 -14.42 -0.80 18.00
N LEU A 323 -13.25 -1.32 17.62
CA LEU A 323 -12.72 -1.23 16.26
C LEU A 323 -12.97 -2.50 15.43
N PHE A 324 -13.11 -3.68 16.07
CA PHE A 324 -13.19 -5.00 15.41
C PHE A 324 -14.16 -5.94 16.13
N LYS A 325 -14.45 -7.09 15.52
CA LYS A 325 -15.12 -8.20 16.23
C LYS A 325 -14.33 -8.58 17.49
N SER A 326 -15.05 -8.92 18.55
CA SER A 326 -14.61 -8.86 19.96
C SER A 326 -13.40 -9.71 20.38
N ASP A 327 -12.86 -10.53 19.48
CA ASP A 327 -12.04 -11.68 19.86
C ASP A 327 -10.59 -11.59 19.36
N TYR A 328 -10.18 -10.54 18.64
CA TYR A 328 -8.77 -10.37 18.22
C TYR A 328 -7.80 -10.34 19.39
N TYR A 329 -8.19 -9.69 20.49
CA TYR A 329 -7.38 -9.66 21.71
C TYR A 329 -7.20 -11.07 22.29
N GLN A 330 -8.28 -11.87 22.32
CA GLN A 330 -8.25 -13.23 22.83
C GLN A 330 -7.44 -14.14 21.90
N PHE A 331 -7.63 -13.99 20.59
CA PHE A 331 -6.85 -14.67 19.56
C PHE A 331 -5.35 -14.44 19.73
N ILE A 332 -4.89 -13.19 19.93
CA ILE A 332 -3.46 -12.91 20.15
C ILE A 332 -2.97 -13.65 21.40
N ILE A 333 -3.72 -13.59 22.50
CA ILE A 333 -3.37 -14.30 23.75
C ILE A 333 -3.26 -15.80 23.53
N ASP A 334 -4.17 -16.40 22.77
CA ASP A 334 -4.19 -17.84 22.53
C ASP A 334 -3.04 -18.27 21.62
N LYS A 335 -2.75 -17.50 20.56
CA LYS A 335 -1.59 -17.72 19.69
C LYS A 335 -0.24 -17.51 20.36
N LEU A 336 -0.19 -16.72 21.43
CA LEU A 336 1.01 -16.58 22.26
C LEU A 336 1.17 -17.71 23.29
N ARG A 337 0.19 -18.60 23.48
CA ARG A 337 0.29 -19.77 24.37
C ARG A 337 0.78 -21.01 23.64
N ASP A 338 0.28 -21.19 22.42
CA ASP A 338 0.74 -22.21 21.47
C ASP A 338 2.19 -21.92 21.06
#